data_AF-A0A1S6FG67-F1
#
_entry.id   AF-A0A1S6FG67-F1
#
_cell.length_a   1.000
_cell.length_b   1.000
_cell.length_c   1.000
_cell.angle_alpha   90.00
_cell.angle_beta   90.00
_cell.angle_gamma   90.00
#
_symmetry.space_group_name_H-M   'P 1'
#
loop_
_entity.id
_entity.type
_entity.pdbx_description
1 polymer ?
#
loop_
_entity_poly.entity_id
_entity_poly.type
_entity_poly.pdbx_seq_one_letter_code
_entity_poly.pdbx_strand_id
1 'polypeptide(L)'
;MSKFEAFLEAVLTGAADLARETLGDVPQQALDDTSEFLDFAKGELKGMTRELESGELSLDEFAELARDLEHLAKLVALGDLGILKTKLERFRAGLIDLVVNSARTIFLPG
;
A
#
# COMPACT_ATOMS: atom_id res chain seq x y z
N MET A 1 -11.04 -14.45 10.45
CA MET A 1 -10.26 -13.62 9.53
C MET A 1 -8.79 -13.94 9.77
N SER A 2 -8.03 -14.24 8.72
CA SER A 2 -6.59 -14.51 8.81
C SER A 2 -5.81 -13.22 9.03
N LYS A 3 -4.56 -13.30 9.53
CA LYS A 3 -3.67 -12.13 9.65
C LYS A 3 -3.51 -11.40 8.32
N PHE A 4 -3.41 -12.15 7.22
CA PHE A 4 -3.32 -11.59 5.89
C PHE A 4 -4.59 -10.86 5.44
N GLU A 5 -5.77 -11.40 5.75
CA GLU A 5 -7.03 -10.69 5.48
C GLU A 5 -7.16 -9.41 6.31
N ALA A 6 -6.79 -9.45 7.60
CA ALA A 6 -6.75 -8.26 8.46
C ALA A 6 -5.74 -7.22 7.96
N PHE A 7 -4.60 -7.66 7.43
CA PHE A 7 -3.60 -6.81 6.80
C PHE A 7 -4.17 -6.09 5.56
N LEU A 8 -4.81 -6.83 4.66
CA LEU A 8 -5.43 -6.22 3.47
C LEU A 8 -6.53 -5.22 3.86
N GLU A 9 -7.37 -5.54 4.84
CA GLU A 9 -8.43 -4.64 5.31
C GLU A 9 -7.85 -3.36 5.94
N ALA A 10 -6.78 -3.47 6.72
CA ALA A 10 -6.09 -2.33 7.31
C ALA A 10 -5.47 -1.42 6.25
N VAL A 11 -4.85 -2.00 5.23
CA VAL A 11 -4.27 -1.22 4.12
C VAL A 11 -5.36 -0.56 3.28
N LEU A 12 -6.46 -1.26 2.96
CA LEU A 12 -7.58 -0.68 2.20
C LEU A 12 -8.23 0.49 2.95
N THR A 13 -8.50 0.31 4.24
CA THR A 13 -9.12 1.33 5.08
C THR A 13 -8.21 2.55 5.22
N GLY A 14 -6.93 2.32 5.55
CA GLY A 14 -5.96 3.41 5.69
C GLY A 14 -5.69 4.13 4.37
N ALA A 15 -5.74 3.42 3.23
CA ALA A 15 -5.54 4.04 1.93
C ALA A 15 -6.71 4.97 1.56
N ALA A 16 -7.94 4.62 1.94
CA ALA A 16 -9.10 5.49 1.75
C ALA A 16 -8.97 6.79 2.56
N ASP A 17 -8.51 6.70 3.81
CA ASP A 17 -8.27 7.88 4.65
C ASP A 17 -7.07 8.71 4.14
N LEU A 18 -5.98 8.06 3.75
CA LEU A 18 -4.84 8.71 3.14
C LEU A 18 -5.22 9.44 1.84
N ALA A 19 -6.08 8.85 1.00
CA ALA A 19 -6.57 9.47 -0.22
C ALA A 19 -7.37 10.75 0.10
N ARG A 20 -8.22 10.72 1.13
CA ARG A 20 -8.95 11.92 1.61
C ARG A 20 -8.01 13.02 2.06
N GLU A 21 -7.00 12.67 2.85
CA GLU A 21 -6.06 13.64 3.42
C GLU A 21 -5.14 14.27 2.37
N THR A 22 -4.69 13.47 1.40
CA THR A 22 -3.67 13.90 0.43
C THR A 22 -4.28 14.47 -0.86
N LEU A 23 -5.36 13.89 -1.37
CA LEU A 23 -5.99 14.26 -2.63
C LEU A 23 -7.16 15.24 -2.42
N GLY A 24 -7.84 15.20 -1.27
CA GLY A 24 -9.01 16.01 -0.95
C GLY A 24 -10.31 15.26 -1.21
N ASP A 25 -11.24 15.84 -1.99
CA ASP A 25 -12.39 15.09 -2.52
C ASP A 25 -11.85 13.85 -3.22
N VAL A 26 -12.13 12.67 -2.65
CA VAL A 26 -11.53 11.42 -3.09
C VAL A 26 -11.93 11.19 -4.54
N PRO A 27 -10.99 11.24 -5.49
CA PRO A 27 -11.29 10.79 -6.84
C PRO A 27 -11.60 9.30 -6.69
N GLN A 28 -12.82 8.86 -7.05
CA GLN A 28 -13.18 7.43 -7.05
C GLN A 28 -12.09 6.59 -7.75
N GLN A 29 -11.50 7.15 -8.81
CA GLN A 29 -10.31 6.66 -9.51
C GLN A 29 -9.15 6.26 -8.58
N ALA A 30 -8.83 7.04 -7.56
CA ALA A 30 -7.71 6.75 -6.65
C ALA A 30 -8.00 5.53 -5.76
N LEU A 31 -9.27 5.32 -5.38
CA LEU A 31 -9.68 4.12 -4.66
C LEU A 31 -9.67 2.90 -5.57
N ASP A 32 -10.15 3.06 -6.80
CA ASP A 32 -10.16 2.00 -7.80
C ASP A 32 -8.73 1.57 -8.14
N ASP A 33 -7.81 2.51 -8.40
CA ASP A 33 -6.39 2.26 -8.65
C ASP A 33 -5.71 1.57 -7.45
N THR A 34 -6.06 1.96 -6.22
CA THR A 34 -5.54 1.32 -5.00
C THR A 34 -6.03 -0.12 -4.88
N SER A 35 -7.31 -0.36 -5.17
CA SER A 35 -7.87 -1.71 -5.16
C SER A 35 -7.21 -2.59 -6.22
N GLU A 36 -7.03 -2.08 -7.43
CA GLU A 36 -6.34 -2.80 -8.51
C GLU A 36 -4.88 -3.12 -8.15
N PHE A 37 -4.17 -2.16 -7.54
CA PHE A 37 -2.82 -2.39 -7.03
C PHE A 37 -2.80 -3.51 -6.00
N LEU A 38 -3.69 -3.48 -5.02
CA LEU A 38 -3.72 -4.49 -3.96
C LEU A 38 -4.09 -5.86 -4.50
N ASP A 39 -4.98 -5.95 -5.48
CA ASP A 39 -5.31 -7.20 -6.16
C ASP A 39 -4.13 -7.74 -6.99
N PHE A 40 -3.41 -6.87 -7.70
CA PHE A 40 -2.18 -7.22 -8.42
C PHE A 40 -1.08 -7.70 -7.46
N ALA A 41 -0.82 -6.95 -6.40
CA ALA A 41 0.24 -7.21 -5.42
C ALA A 41 -0.13 -8.32 -4.43
N LYS A 42 -1.39 -8.76 -4.37
CA LYS A 42 -1.89 -9.72 -3.37
C LYS A 42 -1.07 -10.99 -3.27
N GLY A 43 -0.66 -11.54 -4.42
CA GLY A 43 0.13 -12.76 -4.49
C GLY A 43 1.51 -12.57 -3.84
N GLU A 44 2.20 -11.50 -4.22
CA GLU A 44 3.53 -11.18 -3.70
C GLU A 44 3.48 -10.77 -2.23
N LEU A 45 2.55 -9.88 -1.85
CA LEU A 45 2.32 -9.48 -0.46
C LEU A 45 2.02 -10.68 0.44
N LYS A 46 1.31 -11.70 -0.05
CA LYS A 46 1.05 -12.91 0.72
C LYS A 46 2.32 -13.74 0.97
N GLY A 47 3.23 -13.80 0.00
CA GLY A 47 4.54 -14.44 0.16
C GLY A 47 5.42 -13.67 1.14
N MET A 48 5.62 -12.38 0.88
CA MET A 48 6.46 -11.51 1.71
C MET A 48 5.98 -11.42 3.16
N THR A 49 4.66 -11.30 3.40
CA THR A 49 4.13 -11.26 4.78
C THR A 49 4.30 -12.59 5.52
N ARG A 50 4.36 -13.72 4.79
CA ARG A 50 4.66 -15.02 5.38
C ARG A 50 6.13 -15.14 5.75
N GLU A 51 7.03 -14.71 4.87
CA GLU A 51 8.48 -14.66 5.12
C GLU A 51 8.81 -13.67 6.26
N LEU A 52 8.08 -12.55 6.33
CA LEU A 52 8.16 -11.60 7.44
C LEU A 52 7.72 -12.24 8.75
N GLU A 53 6.61 -12.99 8.74
CA GLU A 53 6.12 -13.70 9.93
C GLU A 53 7.06 -14.84 10.37
N SER A 54 7.72 -15.53 9.44
CA SER A 54 8.70 -16.58 9.76
C SER A 54 10.09 -16.04 10.14
N GLY A 55 10.32 -14.74 9.94
CA GLY A 55 11.61 -14.08 10.17
C GLY A 55 12.65 -14.36 9.08
N GLU A 56 12.24 -14.92 7.94
CA GLU A 56 13.06 -15.08 6.73
C GLU A 56 13.26 -13.75 6.00
N LEU A 57 12.35 -12.80 6.22
CA LEU A 57 12.40 -11.43 5.73
C LEU A 57 12.36 -10.47 6.92
N SER A 58 13.30 -9.53 6.98
CA SER A 58 13.24 -8.45 7.96
C SER A 58 12.21 -7.38 7.55
N LEU A 59 11.79 -6.54 8.50
CA LEU A 59 10.88 -5.44 8.20
C LEU A 59 11.48 -4.44 7.19
N ASP A 60 12.80 -4.23 7.24
CA ASP A 60 13.50 -3.32 6.33
C ASP A 60 13.52 -3.89 4.90
N GLU A 61 13.81 -5.19 4.75
CA GLU A 61 13.74 -5.87 3.44
C GLU A 61 12.31 -5.91 2.91
N PHE A 62 11.31 -6.15 3.77
CA PHE A 62 9.90 -6.05 3.38
C PHE A 62 9.55 -4.66 2.86
N ALA A 63 10.05 -3.60 3.52
CA ALA A 63 9.80 -2.24 3.09
C ALA A 63 10.45 -1.92 1.74
N GLU A 64 11.63 -2.46 1.46
CA GLU A 64 12.28 -2.33 0.15
C GLU A 64 11.47 -3.03 -0.95
N LEU A 65 11.06 -4.28 -0.74
CA LEU A 65 10.24 -5.02 -1.70
C LEU A 65 8.86 -4.37 -1.94
N ALA A 66 8.25 -3.80 -0.90
CA ALA A 66 7.00 -3.07 -1.02
C ALA A 66 7.15 -1.80 -1.89
N ARG A 67 8.30 -1.11 -1.81
CA ARG A 67 8.60 0.03 -2.70
C ARG A 67 8.81 -0.41 -4.15
N ASP A 68 9.40 -1.56 -4.39
CA ASP A 68 9.58 -2.08 -5.75
C ASP A 68 8.22 -2.45 -6.40
N LEU A 69 7.31 -3.02 -5.61
CA LEU A 69 5.91 -3.26 -6.02
C LEU A 69 5.18 -1.98 -6.41
N GLU A 70 5.45 -0.89 -5.70
CA GLU A 70 4.93 0.45 -6.01
C GLU A 70 5.31 0.88 -7.43
N HIS A 71 6.56 0.68 -7.84
CA HIS A 71 7.05 1.05 -9.18
C HIS A 71 6.39 0.23 -10.30
N LEU A 72 5.99 -1.01 -10.00
CA LEU A 72 5.27 -1.89 -10.92
C LEU A 72 3.79 -1.54 -11.02
N ALA A 73 3.20 -1.13 -9.90
CA ALA A 73 1.87 -0.58 -9.84
C ALA A 73 1.87 0.76 -10.55
N LYS A 74 1.58 0.78 -11.84
CA LYS A 74 1.24 1.99 -12.58
C LYS A 74 -0.08 2.55 -12.02
N LEU A 75 -0.04 3.15 -10.83
CA LEU A 75 -1.08 4.02 -10.27
C LEU A 75 -1.16 5.25 -11.19
N VAL A 76 -1.76 5.06 -12.36
CA VAL A 76 -1.79 6.04 -13.44
C VAL A 76 -3.01 6.91 -13.22
N ALA A 77 -2.82 8.00 -12.47
CA ALA A 77 -3.70 9.14 -12.64
C ALA A 77 -3.30 9.87 -13.94
N LEU A 78 -4.02 9.60 -15.02
CA LEU A 78 -4.10 10.48 -16.18
C LEU A 78 -4.82 11.77 -15.74
N GLY A 79 -4.08 12.83 -15.45
CA GLY A 79 -4.64 14.16 -15.20
C GLY A 79 -3.60 15.26 -15.34
N ASP A 80 -3.68 16.02 -16.43
CA ASP A 80 -2.75 17.04 -16.95
C ASP A 80 -2.46 18.28 -16.06
N LEU A 81 -2.44 18.16 -14.73
CA LEU A 81 -2.19 19.32 -13.86
C LEU A 81 -1.09 18.99 -12.86
N GLY A 82 0.09 19.63 -12.99
CA GLY A 82 1.26 19.40 -12.14
C GLY A 82 1.04 19.50 -10.62
N ILE A 83 -0.08 20.07 -10.17
CA ILE A 83 -0.52 20.08 -8.76
C ILE A 83 -0.97 18.68 -8.30
N LEU A 84 -1.63 17.90 -9.17
CA LEU A 84 -2.05 16.53 -8.87
C LEU A 84 -0.85 15.59 -8.77
N LYS A 85 0.20 15.80 -9.57
CA LYS A 85 1.41 14.96 -9.52
C LYS A 85 2.04 14.94 -8.14
N THR A 86 2.32 16.10 -7.54
CA THR A 86 2.94 16.15 -6.20
C THR A 86 2.05 15.51 -5.12
N LYS A 87 0.73 15.68 -5.20
CA LYS A 87 -0.20 15.02 -4.27
C LYS A 87 -0.24 13.50 -4.47
N LEU A 88 -0.19 13.05 -5.72
CA LEU A 88 -0.14 11.63 -6.06
C LEU A 88 1.15 10.96 -5.60
N GLU A 89 2.31 11.62 -5.78
CA GLU A 89 3.59 11.14 -5.25
C GLU A 89 3.55 11.00 -3.73
N ARG A 90 2.92 11.96 -3.02
CA ARG A 90 2.72 11.88 -1.56
C ARG A 90 1.78 10.75 -1.16
N PHE A 91 0.67 10.59 -1.88
CA PHE A 91 -0.27 9.49 -1.65
C PHE A 91 0.42 8.14 -1.82
N ARG A 92 1.18 7.99 -2.90
CA ARG A 92 1.96 6.79 -3.23
C ARG A 92 2.98 6.44 -2.14
N ALA A 93 3.80 7.40 -1.72
CA ALA A 93 4.74 7.20 -0.61
C ALA A 93 4.02 6.81 0.69
N GLY A 94 2.92 7.50 1.01
CA GLY A 94 2.11 7.19 2.19
C GLY A 94 1.43 5.81 2.12
N LEU A 95 1.07 5.33 0.93
CA LEU A 95 0.48 4.00 0.74
C LEU A 95 1.51 2.91 1.04
N ILE A 96 2.76 3.10 0.66
CA ILE A 96 3.84 2.17 1.03
C ILE A 96 4.14 2.20 2.51
N ASP A 97 4.21 3.40 3.11
CA ASP A 97 4.38 3.52 4.55
C ASP A 97 3.23 2.83 5.29
N LEU A 98 1.99 2.95 4.80
CA LEU A 98 0.83 2.24 5.33
C LEU A 98 1.00 0.72 5.22
N VAL A 99 1.38 0.20 4.06
CA VAL A 99 1.66 -1.23 3.85
C VAL A 99 2.68 -1.75 4.87
N VAL A 100 3.81 -1.04 5.03
CA VAL A 100 4.88 -1.43 5.96
C VAL A 100 4.41 -1.37 7.41
N ASN A 101 3.70 -0.30 7.80
CA ASN A 101 3.20 -0.13 9.16
C ASN A 101 2.12 -1.17 9.52
N SER A 102 1.21 -1.47 8.58
CA SER A 102 0.22 -2.53 8.74
C SER A 102 0.89 -3.90 8.87
N ALA A 103 1.91 -4.18 8.06
CA ALA A 103 2.66 -5.43 8.13
C ALA A 103 3.37 -5.58 9.49
N ARG A 104 4.08 -4.54 9.94
CA ARG A 104 4.70 -4.50 11.27
C ARG A 104 3.69 -4.79 12.37
N THR A 105 2.57 -4.08 12.38
CA THR A 105 1.55 -4.17 13.44
C THR A 105 0.94 -5.57 13.55
N ILE A 106 0.74 -6.24 12.42
CA ILE A 106 -0.03 -7.49 12.35
C ILE A 106 0.87 -8.73 12.43
N PHE A 107 2.03 -8.70 11.77
CA PHE A 107 2.92 -9.87 11.66
C PHE A 107 4.08 -9.83 12.64
N LEU A 108 4.45 -8.65 13.14
CA LEU A 108 5.49 -8.47 14.16
C LEU A 108 4.93 -7.79 15.43
N PRO A 109 3.89 -8.35 16.08
CA PRO A 109 3.42 -7.84 17.36
C PRO A 109 4.50 -8.15 18.42
N GLY A 110 5.36 -7.16 18.67
CA GLY A 110 6.27 -7.14 19.83
C GLY A 110 5.52 -6.79 21.11
#